data_AF-A0A0R3QCR9-F1
#
_entry.id   AF-A0A0R3QCR9-F1
#
_cell.length_a   1.000
_cell.length_b   1.000
_cell.length_c   1.000
_cell.angle_alpha   90.00
_cell.angle_beta   90.00
_cell.angle_gamma   90.00
#
_symmetry.space_group_name_H-M   'P 1'
#
loop_
_entity.id
_entity.type
_entity.pdbx_description
1 polymer ?
#
loop_
_entity_poly.entity_id
_entity_poly.type
_entity_poly.pdbx_seq_one_letter_code
_entity_poly.pdbx_strand_id
1 'polypeptide(L)'
;MRSESRTFELPMKSNDGKQWKVVVEIKVENMRRLIYLHSTVQFVNHLDIPFEIHSMRDGRLDFCGIAETDSEPLDIALPLLYTATGELFIKPQDDAYEMSNESVCWNKFEDKARYIVRCDLSEDMKQGLFVALIVEEIPLKAERSRDLDDISYIVHIFSPLTLHNFLPIALRLTSPIQKELFGGEEVSLNVIPGQNLNFEVDYRGDLYVTEMLFPVEHQDLMVITLTSGEKFLVSIILLAVGGSFQNI
;
A
#
# COMPACT_ATOMS: atom_id res chain seq x y z
N MET A 1 -16.34 -16.42 14.56
CA MET A 1 -15.81 -16.25 15.94
C MET A 1 -15.75 -14.75 16.21
N ARG A 2 -16.16 -14.25 17.38
CA ARG A 2 -16.30 -12.80 17.62
C ARG A 2 -15.01 -12.30 18.30
N SER A 3 -14.16 -11.59 17.55
CA SER A 3 -13.10 -10.76 18.13
C SER A 3 -13.71 -9.46 18.67
N GLU A 4 -13.15 -8.93 19.75
CA GLU A 4 -13.47 -7.60 20.24
C GLU A 4 -12.15 -6.83 20.39
N SER A 5 -12.09 -5.67 19.75
CA SER A 5 -10.92 -4.78 19.77
C SER A 5 -11.28 -3.44 20.40
N ARG A 6 -10.40 -2.92 21.25
CA ARG A 6 -10.59 -1.65 21.99
C ARG A 6 -9.29 -0.90 22.15
N THR A 7 -9.35 0.43 22.24
CA THR A 7 -8.19 1.25 22.60
C THR A 7 -8.12 1.49 24.11
N PHE A 8 -6.91 1.53 24.65
CA PHE A 8 -6.61 1.87 26.03
C PHE A 8 -5.58 2.98 26.08
N GLU A 9 -5.86 4.04 26.85
CA GLU A 9 -4.93 5.14 27.06
C GLU A 9 -3.86 4.73 28.09
N LEU A 10 -2.60 5.01 27.78
CA LEU A 10 -1.47 4.77 28.68
C LEU A 10 -1.16 6.04 29.49
N PRO A 11 -0.55 5.96 30.69
CA PRO A 11 -0.21 7.16 31.47
C PRO A 11 1.02 7.91 30.91
N MET A 12 1.10 8.07 29.58
CA MET A 12 2.20 8.71 28.85
C MET A 12 1.64 9.62 27.75
N LYS A 13 2.37 10.69 27.46
CA LYS A 13 2.10 11.60 26.35
C LYS A 13 3.38 11.84 25.56
N SER A 14 3.27 12.02 24.26
CA SER A 14 4.38 12.51 23.44
C SER A 14 4.66 13.99 23.73
N ASN A 15 5.81 14.47 23.24
CA ASN A 15 6.25 15.86 23.45
C ASN A 15 5.28 16.90 22.89
N ASP A 16 4.49 16.55 21.89
CA ASP A 16 3.42 17.36 21.29
C ASP A 16 2.09 17.28 22.07
N GLY A 17 2.04 16.50 23.15
CA GLY A 17 0.87 16.34 24.02
C GLY A 17 -0.09 15.22 23.62
N LYS A 18 0.21 14.45 22.56
CA LYS A 18 -0.66 13.35 22.12
C LYS A 18 -0.67 12.21 23.15
N GLN A 19 -1.88 11.77 23.50
CA GLN A 19 -2.10 10.70 24.46
C GLN A 19 -1.71 9.35 23.86
N TRP A 20 -0.82 8.61 24.53
CA TRP A 20 -0.41 7.28 24.08
C TRP A 20 -1.58 6.30 24.22
N LYS A 21 -1.76 5.46 23.21
CA LYS A 21 -2.81 4.44 23.16
C LYS A 21 -2.25 3.12 22.67
N VAL A 22 -2.87 2.04 23.13
CA VAL A 22 -2.64 0.67 22.65
C VAL A 22 -3.98 0.08 22.25
N VAL A 23 -4.00 -0.72 21.18
CA VAL A 23 -5.16 -1.51 20.78
C VAL A 23 -5.07 -2.87 21.44
N VAL A 24 -6.11 -3.27 22.16
CA VAL A 24 -6.22 -4.59 22.78
C VAL A 24 -7.27 -5.37 22.01
N GLU A 25 -6.86 -6.46 21.38
CA GLU A 25 -7.76 -7.40 20.72
C GLU A 25 -7.88 -8.68 21.55
N ILE A 26 -9.12 -9.14 21.75
CA ILE A 26 -9.40 -10.41 22.43
C ILE A 26 -9.99 -11.38 21.43
N LYS A 27 -9.28 -12.48 21.16
CA LYS A 27 -9.76 -13.62 20.37
C LYS A 27 -9.99 -14.82 21.27
N VAL A 28 -11.02 -15.60 20.96
CA VAL A 28 -11.19 -16.94 21.52
C VAL A 28 -10.74 -17.92 20.47
N GLU A 29 -9.72 -18.72 20.74
CA GLU A 29 -9.21 -19.75 19.83
C GLU A 29 -8.93 -21.02 20.62
N ASN A 30 -9.38 -22.18 20.12
CA ASN A 30 -9.14 -23.48 20.77
C ASN A 30 -9.51 -23.50 22.27
N MET A 31 -10.65 -22.88 22.62
CA MET A 31 -11.14 -22.69 24.00
C MET A 31 -10.22 -21.85 24.91
N ARG A 32 -9.24 -21.15 24.36
CA ARG A 32 -8.38 -20.20 25.07
C ARG A 32 -8.76 -18.78 24.68
N ARG A 33 -8.64 -17.86 25.63
CA ARG A 33 -8.71 -16.41 25.36
C ARG A 33 -7.29 -15.92 25.11
N LEU A 34 -7.04 -15.44 23.90
CA LEU A 34 -5.80 -14.80 23.51
C LEU A 34 -6.02 -13.28 23.55
N ILE A 35 -5.09 -12.58 24.18
CA ILE A 35 -5.08 -11.12 24.27
C ILE A 35 -3.90 -10.65 23.45
N TYR A 36 -4.18 -9.91 22.39
CA TYR A 36 -3.17 -9.30 21.53
C TYR A 36 -3.09 -7.81 21.85
N LEU A 37 -1.86 -7.30 21.88
CA LEU A 37 -1.57 -5.89 22.05
C LEU A 37 -1.00 -5.39 20.74
N HIS A 38 -1.75 -4.51 20.09
CA HIS A 38 -1.37 -3.87 18.86
C HIS A 38 -1.12 -2.38 19.10
N SER A 39 -0.22 -1.84 18.30
CA SER A 39 -0.07 -0.42 18.11
C SER A 39 -1.29 0.17 17.41
N THR A 40 -1.47 1.49 17.47
CA THR A 40 -2.56 2.15 16.72
C THR A 40 -2.27 2.27 15.23
N VAL A 41 -1.09 1.85 14.76
CA VAL A 41 -0.66 1.91 13.36
C VAL A 41 0.08 0.62 13.02
N GLN A 42 -0.52 -0.18 12.15
CA GLN A 42 0.07 -1.43 11.66
C GLN A 42 0.43 -1.33 10.18
N PHE A 43 1.45 -2.06 9.74
CA PHE A 43 1.83 -2.14 8.32
C PHE A 43 1.55 -3.53 7.76
N VAL A 44 0.95 -3.60 6.57
CA VAL A 44 0.73 -4.85 5.84
C VAL A 44 1.39 -4.73 4.48
N ASN A 45 2.30 -5.66 4.19
CA ASN A 45 3.02 -5.66 2.93
C ASN A 45 2.37 -6.64 1.94
N HIS A 46 2.03 -6.13 0.75
CA HIS A 46 1.47 -6.92 -0.34
C HIS A 46 2.42 -7.01 -1.55
N LEU A 47 3.63 -6.49 -1.42
CA LEU A 47 4.71 -6.65 -2.38
C LEU A 47 5.50 -7.93 -2.10
N ASP A 48 6.26 -8.37 -3.09
CA ASP A 48 7.15 -9.55 -3.02
C ASP A 48 8.53 -9.24 -2.42
N ILE A 49 8.72 -8.02 -1.93
CA ILE A 49 9.93 -7.52 -1.25
C ILE A 49 9.55 -7.01 0.14
N PRO A 50 10.25 -7.42 1.23
CA PRO A 50 10.03 -6.86 2.55
C PRO A 50 10.39 -5.37 2.63
N PHE A 51 9.78 -4.65 3.57
CA PHE A 51 10.07 -3.23 3.79
C PHE A 51 10.45 -2.93 5.23
N GLU A 52 11.58 -2.27 5.43
CA GLU A 52 11.93 -1.65 6.69
C GLU A 52 11.08 -0.40 6.91
N ILE A 53 10.53 -0.26 8.12
CA ILE A 53 9.83 0.94 8.56
C ILE A 53 10.72 1.68 9.55
N HIS A 54 10.86 2.98 9.38
CA HIS A 54 11.69 3.85 10.21
C HIS A 54 10.89 5.05 10.71
N SER A 55 11.14 5.49 11.93
CA SER A 55 10.51 6.67 12.52
C SER A 55 11.50 7.82 12.64
N MET A 56 11.05 9.05 12.41
CA MET A 56 11.86 10.24 12.67
C MET A 56 11.80 10.61 14.15
N ARG A 57 12.95 10.60 14.82
CA ARG A 57 13.12 11.02 16.20
C ARG A 57 14.34 11.91 16.33
N ASP A 58 14.14 13.15 16.79
CA ASP A 58 15.21 14.10 17.08
C ASP A 58 16.21 14.28 15.92
N GLY A 59 15.71 14.24 14.67
CA GLY A 59 16.53 14.36 13.45
C GLY A 59 17.27 13.09 13.04
N ARG A 60 16.93 11.93 13.63
CA ARG A 60 17.47 10.62 13.28
C ARG A 60 16.35 9.66 12.91
N LEU A 61 16.67 8.71 12.03
CA LEU A 61 15.80 7.61 11.69
C LEU A 61 16.08 6.45 12.64
N ASP A 62 15.06 6.08 13.42
CA ASP A 62 15.07 4.90 14.29
C ASP A 62 14.30 3.76 13.61
N PHE A 63 14.94 2.60 13.49
CA PHE A 63 14.33 1.39 12.92
C PHE A 63 13.16 0.89 13.78
N CYS A 64 12.00 0.71 13.15
CA CYS A 64 10.77 0.23 13.80
C CYS A 64 10.57 -1.27 13.64
N GLY A 65 10.95 -1.83 12.50
CA GLY A 65 10.70 -3.22 12.15
C GLY A 65 10.65 -3.45 10.65
N ILE A 66 10.42 -4.70 10.24
CA ILE A 66 10.27 -5.10 8.85
C ILE A 66 8.83 -5.56 8.63
N ALA A 67 8.17 -4.99 7.63
CA ALA A 67 6.92 -5.49 7.09
C ALA A 67 7.25 -6.62 6.09
N GLU A 68 7.22 -7.85 6.59
CA GLU A 68 7.53 -9.06 5.83
C GLU A 68 6.46 -9.37 4.79
N THR A 69 6.83 -10.15 3.77
CA THR A 69 5.88 -10.62 2.75
C THR A 69 5.03 -11.77 3.30
N ASP A 70 3.74 -11.77 2.97
CA ASP A 70 2.79 -12.82 3.39
C ASP A 70 2.74 -13.10 4.92
N SER A 71 3.05 -12.10 5.75
CA SER A 71 3.09 -12.22 7.20
C SER A 71 1.91 -11.55 7.91
N GLU A 72 1.84 -11.72 9.23
CA GLU A 72 0.99 -10.87 10.07
C GLU A 72 1.41 -9.39 9.96
N PRO A 73 0.47 -8.44 10.16
CA PRO A 73 0.78 -7.02 10.14
C PRO A 73 1.90 -6.65 11.12
N LEU A 74 2.83 -5.80 10.70
CA LEU A 74 3.87 -5.25 11.56
C LEU A 74 3.27 -4.22 12.52
N ASP A 75 3.42 -4.46 13.82
CA ASP A 75 3.14 -3.49 14.88
C ASP A 75 4.33 -2.58 15.16
N ILE A 76 4.10 -1.27 15.19
CA ILE A 76 5.14 -0.29 15.51
C ILE A 76 5.19 -0.07 17.03
N ALA A 77 6.36 -0.24 17.64
CA ALA A 77 6.54 0.04 19.06
C ALA A 77 6.12 1.47 19.39
N LEU A 78 5.27 1.65 20.42
CA LEU A 78 4.68 2.96 20.76
C LEU A 78 5.69 4.10 20.92
N PRO A 79 6.90 3.92 21.50
CA PRO A 79 7.89 5.00 21.57
C PRO A 79 8.41 5.49 20.21
N LEU A 80 8.36 4.63 19.18
CA LEU A 80 8.74 4.96 17.80
C LEU A 80 7.57 5.53 17.00
N LEU A 81 6.35 5.25 17.43
CA LEU A 81 5.15 5.84 16.84
C LEU A 81 4.90 7.26 17.38
N TYR A 82 4.94 7.43 18.70
CA TYR A 82 4.63 8.68 19.39
C TYR A 82 5.84 9.63 19.48
N THR A 83 6.48 9.91 18.33
CA THR A 83 7.53 10.93 18.21
C THR A 83 6.93 12.33 18.07
N ALA A 84 7.78 13.37 18.06
CA ALA A 84 7.32 14.76 17.96
C ALA A 84 6.67 15.09 16.61
N THR A 85 7.08 14.42 15.52
CA THR A 85 6.53 14.65 14.18
C THR A 85 5.53 13.57 13.76
N GLY A 86 5.70 12.34 14.26
CA GLY A 86 4.93 11.18 13.81
C GLY A 86 5.27 10.76 12.37
N GLU A 87 6.42 11.17 11.87
CA GLU A 87 6.88 10.82 10.53
C GLU A 87 7.44 9.41 10.48
N LEU A 88 7.00 8.67 9.47
CA LEU A 88 7.44 7.34 9.13
C LEU A 88 8.02 7.35 7.71
N PHE A 89 9.12 6.64 7.54
CA PHE A 89 9.83 6.41 6.29
C PHE A 89 9.87 4.92 6.02
N ILE A 90 9.97 4.54 4.74
CA ILE A 90 10.09 3.14 4.35
C ILE A 90 11.32 2.93 3.50
N LYS A 91 11.89 1.72 3.56
CA LYS A 91 13.00 1.30 2.72
C LYS A 91 12.79 -0.16 2.30
N PRO A 92 12.91 -0.52 1.01
CA PRO A 92 12.99 -1.92 0.62
C PRO A 92 14.11 -2.63 1.39
N GLN A 93 13.87 -3.86 1.83
CA GLN A 93 14.90 -4.70 2.44
C GLN A 93 15.80 -5.33 1.37
N ASP A 94 16.21 -4.52 0.41
CA ASP A 94 17.30 -4.80 -0.50
C ASP A 94 18.36 -3.70 -0.33
N ASP A 95 19.61 -4.03 -0.61
CA ASP A 95 20.70 -3.05 -0.56
C ASP A 95 20.77 -2.21 -1.85
N ALA A 96 19.75 -2.31 -2.72
CA ALA A 96 19.73 -1.63 -4.01
C ALA A 96 19.04 -0.26 -3.93
N TYR A 97 18.09 -0.08 -3.01
CA TYR A 97 17.36 1.16 -2.82
C TYR A 97 17.69 1.88 -1.51
N GLU A 98 17.67 3.20 -1.58
CA GLU A 98 17.78 4.11 -0.44
C GLU A 98 16.44 4.25 0.30
N MET A 99 16.48 4.93 1.45
CA MET A 99 15.27 5.33 2.18
C MET A 99 14.32 6.14 1.30
N SER A 100 13.03 6.08 1.59
CA SER A 100 12.04 6.92 0.93
C SER A 100 12.37 8.41 1.06
N ASN A 101 12.22 9.15 -0.05
CA ASN A 101 12.44 10.60 -0.09
C ASN A 101 11.32 11.36 0.66
N GLU A 102 10.11 10.83 0.62
CA GLU A 102 8.93 11.34 1.29
C GLU A 102 8.71 10.62 2.63
N SER A 103 8.21 11.36 3.62
CA SER A 103 7.69 10.82 4.87
C SER A 103 6.17 10.76 4.84
N VAL A 104 5.59 9.84 5.62
CA VAL A 104 4.16 9.85 5.93
C VAL A 104 3.94 10.12 7.41
N CYS A 105 2.99 10.99 7.73
CA CYS A 105 2.70 11.40 9.09
C CYS A 105 1.48 10.66 9.62
N TRP A 106 1.65 9.67 10.50
CA TRP A 106 0.53 8.84 10.95
C TRP A 106 -0.55 9.63 11.72
N ASN A 107 -0.16 10.73 12.36
CA ASN A 107 -1.07 11.62 13.06
C ASN A 107 -1.92 12.50 12.14
N LYS A 108 -1.70 12.45 10.82
CA LYS A 108 -2.46 13.14 9.77
C LYS A 108 -3.09 12.15 8.78
N PHE A 109 -3.14 10.86 9.14
CA PHE A 109 -3.82 9.87 8.34
C PHE A 109 -5.32 10.13 8.30
N GLU A 110 -5.88 9.89 7.11
CA GLU A 110 -7.30 9.93 6.82
C GLU A 110 -7.67 8.62 6.12
N ASP A 111 -8.90 8.13 6.31
CA ASP A 111 -9.37 6.91 5.66
C ASP A 111 -9.20 6.97 4.14
N LYS A 112 -8.63 5.91 3.56
CA LYS A 112 -8.34 5.75 2.13
C LYS A 112 -7.36 6.78 1.56
N ALA A 113 -6.64 7.52 2.42
CA ALA A 113 -5.54 8.35 1.98
C ALA A 113 -4.48 7.51 1.26
N ARG A 114 -3.94 8.05 0.17
CA ARG A 114 -2.88 7.42 -0.62
C ARG A 114 -1.64 8.29 -0.62
N TYR A 115 -0.52 7.68 -0.28
CA TYR A 115 0.78 8.32 -0.36
C TYR A 115 1.64 7.53 -1.33
N ILE A 116 2.22 8.21 -2.32
CA ILE A 116 3.25 7.63 -3.17
C ILE A 116 4.59 8.09 -2.61
N VAL A 117 5.44 7.14 -2.28
CA VAL A 117 6.80 7.40 -1.81
C VAL A 117 7.81 6.80 -2.79
N ARG A 118 8.96 7.45 -2.92
CA ARG A 118 10.02 7.08 -3.84
C ARG A 118 11.28 6.69 -3.08
N CYS A 119 11.76 5.48 -3.33
CA CYS A 119 13.06 4.99 -2.85
C CYS A 119 14.04 5.03 -4.02
N ASP A 120 15.08 5.86 -3.95
CA ASP A 120 16.05 6.01 -5.05
C ASP A 120 16.95 4.78 -5.19
N LEU A 121 17.28 4.39 -6.42
CA LEU A 121 18.26 3.34 -6.65
C LEU A 121 19.65 3.86 -6.28
N SER A 122 20.38 3.17 -5.42
CA SER A 122 21.69 3.59 -4.90
C SER A 122 22.72 3.82 -6.02
N GLU A 123 22.66 3.03 -7.10
CA GLU A 123 23.56 3.16 -8.26
C GLU A 123 23.19 4.31 -9.21
N ASP A 124 21.90 4.69 -9.27
CA ASP A 124 21.40 5.77 -10.13
C ASP A 124 20.17 6.43 -9.52
N MET A 125 20.39 7.54 -8.82
CA MET A 125 19.33 8.31 -8.14
C MET A 125 18.31 8.95 -9.10
N LYS A 126 18.45 8.79 -10.42
CA LYS A 126 17.39 9.16 -11.38
C LYS A 126 16.34 8.07 -11.54
N GLN A 127 16.69 6.84 -11.18
CA GLN A 127 15.80 5.70 -11.09
C GLN A 127 15.39 5.49 -9.63
N GLY A 128 14.21 4.93 -9.44
CA GLY A 128 13.71 4.66 -8.10
C GLY A 128 12.54 3.69 -8.13
N LEU A 129 12.31 3.05 -7.00
CA LEU A 129 11.11 2.28 -6.72
C LEU A 129 10.05 3.21 -6.14
N PHE A 130 8.90 3.25 -6.80
CA PHE A 130 7.72 3.94 -6.31
C PHE A 130 6.84 2.93 -5.58
N VAL A 131 6.37 3.33 -4.40
CA VAL A 131 5.56 2.48 -3.52
C VAL A 131 4.32 3.26 -3.12
N ALA A 132 3.16 2.60 -3.19
CA ALA A 132 1.90 3.16 -2.74
C ALA A 132 1.62 2.70 -1.31
N LEU A 133 1.40 3.67 -0.42
CA LEU A 133 0.91 3.46 0.93
C LEU A 133 -0.56 3.86 0.99
N ILE A 134 -1.44 2.89 1.26
CA ILE A 134 -2.88 3.10 1.38
C ILE A 134 -3.29 2.93 2.83
N VAL A 135 -3.95 3.94 3.38
CA VAL A 135 -4.43 3.94 4.76
C VAL A 135 -5.85 3.38 4.83
N GLU A 136 -6.07 2.41 5.69
CA GLU A 136 -7.39 1.96 6.13
C GLU A 136 -7.62 2.42 7.58
N GLU A 137 -8.71 3.18 7.81
CA GLU A 137 -9.16 3.47 9.17
C GLU A 137 -9.98 2.32 9.73
N ILE A 138 -9.62 1.87 10.93
CA ILE A 138 -10.34 0.86 11.69
C ILE A 138 -11.03 1.55 12.87
N PRO A 139 -12.36 1.75 12.81
CA PRO A 139 -13.10 2.29 13.94
C PRO A 139 -13.07 1.32 15.12
N LEU A 140 -12.67 1.82 16.28
CA LEU A 140 -12.54 1.07 17.53
C LEU A 140 -13.36 1.72 18.64
N LYS A 141 -13.70 0.91 19.65
CA LYS A 141 -14.27 1.45 20.89
C LYS A 141 -13.16 1.86 21.83
N ALA A 142 -13.28 3.03 22.45
CA ALA A 142 -12.45 3.36 23.60
C ALA A 142 -12.74 2.42 24.79
N GLU A 143 -11.79 2.33 25.73
CA GLU A 143 -11.83 1.46 26.92
C GLU A 143 -13.21 1.42 27.59
N ARG A 144 -13.82 2.59 27.82
CA ARG A 144 -15.10 2.74 28.55
C ARG A 144 -16.28 3.07 27.64
N SER A 145 -16.04 3.18 26.33
CA SER A 145 -17.07 3.54 25.38
C SER A 145 -17.81 2.33 24.85
N ARG A 146 -19.07 2.55 24.48
CA ARG A 146 -19.86 1.56 23.71
C ARG A 146 -19.92 1.92 22.23
N ASP A 147 -19.59 3.16 21.90
CA ASP A 147 -19.57 3.70 20.55
C ASP A 147 -18.18 3.52 19.93
N LEU A 148 -18.10 3.63 18.61
CA LEU A 148 -16.85 3.58 17.86
C LEU A 148 -16.28 5.00 17.78
N ASP A 149 -15.65 5.44 18.86
CA ASP A 149 -15.18 6.80 19.09
C ASP A 149 -13.66 6.96 18.99
N ASP A 150 -12.94 5.87 18.68
CA ASP A 150 -11.51 5.87 18.46
C ASP A 150 -11.14 5.21 17.14
N ILE A 151 -9.89 5.40 16.72
CA ILE A 151 -9.41 4.95 15.41
C ILE A 151 -8.02 4.31 15.57
N SER A 152 -7.82 3.19 14.88
CA SER A 152 -6.48 2.70 14.53
C SER A 152 -6.34 2.68 13.01
N TYR A 153 -5.10 2.60 12.52
CA TYR A 153 -4.79 2.62 11.11
C TYR A 153 -4.07 1.34 10.70
N ILE A 154 -4.44 0.81 9.53
CA ILE A 154 -3.65 -0.18 8.82
C ILE A 154 -3.09 0.51 7.57
N VAL A 155 -1.77 0.45 7.40
CA VAL A 155 -1.08 1.01 6.23
C VAL A 155 -0.69 -0.15 5.33
N HIS A 156 -1.33 -0.24 4.18
CA HIS A 156 -1.03 -1.24 3.17
C HIS A 156 0.05 -0.74 2.22
N ILE A 157 1.09 -1.57 2.02
CA ILE A 157 2.19 -1.32 1.09
C ILE A 157 1.90 -2.07 -0.20
N PHE A 158 1.77 -1.33 -1.30
CA PHE A 158 1.45 -1.88 -2.61
C PHE A 158 2.35 -1.32 -3.71
N SER A 159 2.35 -2.00 -4.87
CA SER A 159 2.81 -1.39 -6.11
C SER A 159 1.89 -0.23 -6.50
N PRO A 160 2.41 0.86 -7.10
CA PRO A 160 1.60 1.97 -7.57
C PRO A 160 0.52 1.56 -8.56
N LEU A 161 0.75 0.49 -9.31
CA LEU A 161 -0.15 0.01 -10.33
C LEU A 161 0.00 -1.50 -10.52
N THR A 162 -1.10 -2.24 -10.43
CA THR A 162 -1.15 -3.65 -10.86
C THR A 162 -2.01 -3.77 -12.11
N LEU A 163 -1.42 -4.31 -13.16
CA LEU A 163 -2.03 -4.54 -14.45
C LEU A 163 -2.54 -5.98 -14.52
N HIS A 164 -3.86 -6.18 -14.63
CA HIS A 164 -4.47 -7.49 -14.82
C HIS A 164 -5.04 -7.64 -16.23
N ASN A 165 -4.70 -8.73 -16.92
CA ASN A 165 -5.24 -9.05 -18.23
C ASN A 165 -6.47 -9.97 -18.12
N PHE A 166 -7.69 -9.43 -18.17
CA PHE A 166 -8.92 -10.24 -18.19
C PHE A 166 -9.34 -10.70 -19.59
N LEU A 167 -8.57 -10.41 -20.63
CA LEU A 167 -8.87 -10.89 -21.97
C LEU A 167 -8.58 -12.40 -22.06
N PRO A 168 -9.35 -13.15 -22.86
CA PRO A 168 -9.03 -14.54 -23.19
C PRO A 168 -7.85 -14.67 -24.19
N ILE A 169 -7.12 -13.57 -24.44
CA ILE A 169 -6.03 -13.46 -25.42
C ILE A 169 -4.86 -12.70 -24.79
N ALA A 170 -3.66 -12.90 -25.35
CA ALA A 170 -2.45 -12.27 -24.85
C ALA A 170 -2.47 -10.75 -25.08
N LEU A 171 -2.06 -10.01 -24.05
CA LEU A 171 -1.90 -8.57 -24.04
C LEU A 171 -0.41 -8.25 -23.97
N ARG A 172 0.10 -7.46 -24.91
CA ARG A 172 1.48 -6.98 -24.90
C ARG A 172 1.56 -5.57 -24.34
N LEU A 173 2.14 -5.42 -23.16
CA LEU A 173 2.60 -4.15 -22.62
C LEU A 173 3.92 -3.78 -23.31
N THR A 174 3.98 -2.61 -23.95
CA THR A 174 5.19 -2.13 -24.66
C THR A 174 5.86 -0.93 -23.97
N SER A 175 5.15 -0.28 -23.04
CA SER A 175 5.66 0.77 -22.15
C SER A 175 4.92 0.69 -20.82
N PRO A 176 5.59 0.84 -19.65
CA PRO A 176 7.00 1.22 -19.48
C PRO A 176 7.99 0.06 -19.67
N ILE A 177 7.51 -1.18 -19.63
CA ILE A 177 8.30 -2.39 -19.83
C ILE A 177 7.75 -3.17 -21.01
N GLN A 178 8.57 -4.02 -21.61
CA GLN A 178 8.12 -5.01 -22.59
C GLN A 178 7.73 -6.29 -21.88
N LYS A 179 6.43 -6.57 -21.82
CA LYS A 179 5.91 -7.80 -21.23
C LYS A 179 4.66 -8.28 -21.94
N GLU A 180 4.59 -9.58 -22.19
CA GLU A 180 3.38 -10.25 -22.65
C GLU A 180 2.67 -10.85 -21.44
N LEU A 181 1.36 -10.65 -21.35
CA LEU A 181 0.48 -11.18 -20.31
C LEU A 181 -0.58 -12.04 -20.94
N PHE A 182 -0.63 -13.32 -20.59
CA PHE A 182 -1.73 -14.20 -20.99
C PHE A 182 -3.02 -13.87 -20.21
N GLY A 183 -4.13 -14.45 -20.66
CA GLY A 183 -5.41 -14.24 -19.99
C GLY A 183 -5.42 -14.74 -18.55
N GLY A 184 -5.84 -13.87 -17.63
CA GLY A 184 -5.84 -14.09 -16.19
C GLY A 184 -4.53 -13.73 -15.49
N GLU A 185 -3.47 -13.36 -16.22
CA GLU A 185 -2.20 -12.97 -15.62
C GLU A 185 -2.20 -11.50 -15.18
N GLU A 186 -1.30 -11.20 -14.25
CA GLU A 186 -1.10 -9.87 -13.70
C GLU A 186 0.38 -9.49 -13.61
N VAL A 187 0.64 -8.19 -13.53
CA VAL A 187 1.97 -7.66 -13.26
C VAL A 187 1.90 -6.34 -12.51
N SER A 188 2.73 -6.19 -11.48
CA SER A 188 2.97 -4.92 -10.81
C SER A 188 3.91 -4.04 -11.63
N LEU A 189 3.55 -2.77 -11.78
CA LEU A 189 4.26 -1.77 -12.55
C LEU A 189 4.76 -0.65 -11.64
N ASN A 190 6.06 -0.39 -11.75
CA ASN A 190 6.71 0.74 -11.10
C ASN A 190 6.49 2.02 -11.92
N VAL A 191 5.34 2.67 -11.75
CA VAL A 191 4.95 3.86 -12.51
C VAL A 191 4.43 5.00 -11.64
N ILE A 192 4.52 6.21 -12.18
CA ILE A 192 3.96 7.43 -11.58
C ILE A 192 3.06 8.19 -12.55
N PRO A 193 2.13 9.01 -12.02
CA PRO A 193 1.24 9.79 -12.87
C PRO A 193 1.98 10.58 -13.96
N GLY A 194 1.43 10.56 -15.17
CA GLY A 194 2.01 11.17 -16.35
C GLY A 194 2.97 10.27 -17.14
N GLN A 195 3.25 9.04 -16.70
CA GLN A 195 4.00 8.08 -17.52
C GLN A 195 3.11 7.37 -18.53
N ASN A 196 3.68 7.04 -19.69
CA ASN A 196 2.97 6.34 -20.77
C ASN A 196 2.82 4.84 -20.48
N LEU A 197 1.59 4.37 -20.61
CA LEU A 197 1.21 2.97 -20.66
C LEU A 197 0.75 2.63 -22.07
N ASN A 198 1.49 1.75 -22.74
CA ASN A 198 1.22 1.38 -24.13
C ASN A 198 0.91 -0.10 -24.21
N PHE A 199 -0.18 -0.43 -24.89
CA PHE A 199 -0.64 -1.81 -25.01
C PHE A 199 -0.97 -2.17 -26.44
N GLU A 200 -0.74 -3.44 -26.76
CA GLU A 200 -0.99 -4.01 -28.06
C GLU A 200 -1.61 -5.41 -27.93
N VAL A 201 -2.57 -5.72 -28.81
CA VAL A 201 -3.25 -7.02 -28.88
C VAL A 201 -3.43 -7.38 -30.35
N ASP A 202 -2.95 -8.55 -30.75
CA ASP A 202 -3.34 -9.15 -32.04
C ASP A 202 -4.63 -9.94 -31.85
N TYR A 203 -5.67 -9.57 -32.59
CA TYR A 203 -6.93 -10.30 -32.57
C TYR A 203 -7.55 -10.38 -33.96
N ARG A 204 -7.75 -11.62 -34.44
CA ARG A 204 -8.34 -11.93 -35.75
C ARG A 204 -7.61 -11.27 -36.93
N GLY A 205 -6.29 -11.09 -36.81
CA GLY A 205 -5.43 -10.51 -37.85
C GLY A 205 -5.44 -8.99 -37.88
N ASP A 206 -6.14 -8.34 -36.95
CA ASP A 206 -6.05 -6.90 -36.71
C ASP A 206 -5.20 -6.65 -35.46
N LEU A 207 -4.27 -5.69 -35.53
CA LEU A 207 -3.53 -5.19 -34.37
C LEU A 207 -4.35 -4.07 -33.71
N TYR A 208 -4.69 -4.25 -32.44
CA TYR A 208 -5.34 -3.25 -31.60
C TYR A 208 -4.30 -2.61 -30.68
N VAL A 209 -4.30 -1.29 -30.60
CA VAL A 209 -3.34 -0.53 -29.81
C VAL A 209 -4.04 0.50 -28.94
N THR A 210 -3.37 0.89 -27.86
CA THR A 210 -3.76 2.03 -27.02
C THR A 210 -2.53 2.66 -26.40
N GLU A 211 -2.55 3.97 -26.27
CA GLU A 211 -1.55 4.77 -25.56
C GLU A 211 -2.32 5.66 -24.59
N MET A 212 -1.91 5.62 -23.33
CA MET A 212 -2.51 6.45 -22.30
C MET A 212 -1.47 6.89 -21.28
N LEU A 213 -1.69 8.05 -20.68
CA LEU A 213 -0.93 8.50 -19.52
C LEU A 213 -1.55 7.89 -18.27
N PHE A 214 -0.72 7.39 -17.35
CA PHE A 214 -1.19 7.01 -16.02
C PHE A 214 -1.75 8.27 -15.32
N PRO A 215 -3.04 8.32 -14.97
CA PRO A 215 -3.67 9.57 -14.55
C PRO A 215 -3.34 9.92 -13.10
N VAL A 216 -3.32 11.23 -12.80
CA VAL A 216 -3.06 11.79 -11.46
C VAL A 216 -4.16 11.40 -10.49
N GLU A 217 -5.42 11.57 -10.93
CA GLU A 217 -6.59 11.07 -10.23
C GLU A 217 -7.05 9.78 -10.92
N HIS A 218 -7.11 8.70 -10.16
CA HIS A 218 -7.59 7.40 -10.64
C HIS A 218 -8.51 6.78 -9.60
N GLN A 219 -9.51 6.04 -10.09
CA GLN A 219 -10.28 5.12 -9.27
C GLN A 219 -9.44 3.87 -8.99
N ASP A 220 -9.89 3.03 -8.05
CA ASP A 220 -9.27 1.73 -7.79
C ASP A 220 -9.20 0.85 -9.02
N LEU A 221 -10.12 1.03 -9.97
CA LEU A 221 -10.22 0.25 -11.18
C LEU A 221 -10.31 1.22 -12.37
N MET A 222 -9.47 1.00 -13.38
CA MET A 222 -9.61 1.67 -14.68
C MET A 222 -9.87 0.62 -15.76
N VAL A 223 -10.48 1.03 -16.87
CA VAL A 223 -10.74 0.19 -18.05
C VAL A 223 -10.03 0.82 -19.24
N ILE A 224 -9.36 0.01 -20.05
CA ILE A 224 -8.58 0.49 -21.20
C ILE A 224 -9.21 0.01 -22.50
N THR A 225 -9.52 0.95 -23.40
CA THR A 225 -10.03 0.61 -24.73
C THR A 225 -8.88 0.53 -25.72
N LEU A 226 -8.81 -0.58 -26.47
CA LEU A 226 -7.88 -0.71 -27.58
C LEU A 226 -8.60 -0.49 -28.91
N THR A 227 -7.87 0.07 -29.87
CA THR A 227 -8.45 0.49 -31.15
C THR A 227 -7.61 -0.01 -32.33
N SER A 228 -8.29 -0.31 -33.44
CA SER A 228 -7.68 -0.72 -34.70
C SER A 228 -8.45 -0.06 -35.85
N GLY A 229 -7.97 1.10 -36.32
CA GLY A 229 -8.73 1.95 -37.24
C GLY A 229 -10.04 2.42 -36.61
N GLU A 230 -11.17 2.08 -37.23
CA GLU A 230 -12.52 2.38 -36.70
C GLU A 230 -13.08 1.27 -35.79
N LYS A 231 -12.35 0.17 -35.59
CA LYS A 231 -12.76 -0.93 -34.71
C LYS A 231 -12.30 -0.68 -33.29
N PHE A 232 -13.16 -1.03 -32.33
CA PHE A 232 -12.87 -0.95 -30.91
C PHE A 232 -12.91 -2.36 -30.31
N LEU A 233 -11.91 -2.67 -29.50
CA LEU A 233 -11.93 -3.80 -28.58
C LEU A 233 -11.92 -3.21 -27.18
N VAL A 234 -13.10 -3.24 -26.54
CA VAL A 234 -13.23 -2.82 -25.14
C VAL A 234 -12.63 -3.94 -24.31
N SER A 235 -11.44 -3.68 -23.75
CA SER A 235 -10.81 -4.58 -22.82
C SER A 235 -11.02 -4.08 -21.40
N ILE A 236 -11.47 -4.94 -20.50
CA ILE A 236 -11.38 -4.66 -19.08
C ILE A 236 -9.96 -5.03 -18.66
N ILE A 237 -9.03 -4.12 -18.94
CA ILE A 237 -7.70 -4.16 -18.31
C ILE A 237 -7.85 -3.39 -17.03
N LEU A 238 -7.77 -4.09 -15.91
CA LEU A 238 -8.03 -3.47 -14.63
C LEU A 238 -6.72 -3.06 -13.99
N LEU A 239 -6.54 -1.74 -13.91
CA LEU A 239 -5.47 -1.08 -13.20
C LEU A 239 -5.88 -0.98 -11.74
N ALA A 240 -5.42 -1.92 -10.92
CA ALA A 240 -5.62 -1.83 -9.47
C ALA A 240 -4.52 -0.96 -8.89
N VAL A 241 -4.87 0.24 -8.43
CA VAL A 241 -3.94 1.06 -7.65
C VAL A 241 -4.10 0.67 -6.19
N GLY A 242 -3.32 -0.35 -5.81
CA GLY A 242 -3.17 -0.77 -4.42
C GLY A 242 -4.07 -1.92 -3.96
N GLY A 243 -4.00 -3.06 -4.65
CA GLY A 243 -4.68 -4.28 -4.22
C GLY A 243 -4.63 -5.38 -5.27
N SER A 244 -4.38 -6.62 -4.87
CA SER A 244 -4.78 -7.78 -5.69
C SER A 244 -6.30 -7.94 -5.59
N PHE A 245 -6.94 -8.48 -6.62
CA PHE A 245 -8.40 -8.71 -6.66
C PHE A 245 -8.93 -9.65 -5.57
N GLN A 246 -8.06 -10.33 -4.83
CA GLN A 246 -8.48 -11.28 -3.80
C GLN A 246 -9.11 -10.58 -2.57
N ASN A 247 -8.98 -9.26 -2.46
CA ASN A 247 -9.49 -8.46 -1.34
C ASN A 247 -10.62 -7.48 -1.72
N ILE A 248 -11.26 -7.63 -2.90
CA ILE A 248 -12.47 -6.87 -3.31
C ILE A 248 -13.70 -7.78 -3.33
#